data_AF-A0A653U960-F1
#
_entry.id   AF-A0A653U960-F1
#
_cell.length_a   1.000
_cell.length_b   1.000
_cell.length_c   1.000
_cell.angle_alpha   90.00
_cell.angle_beta   90.00
_cell.angle_gamma   90.00
#
_symmetry.space_group_name_H-M   'P 1'
#
loop_
_entity.id
_entity.type
_entity.pdbx_description
1 polymer ?
#
loop_
_entity_poly.entity_id
_entity_poly.type
_entity_poly.pdbx_seq_one_letter_code
_entity_poly.pdbx_strand_id
1 'polypeptide(L)'
;MILYDFRCQEGHRFEAGIESMLADNPACPGCGTATSRVPSAVRIGGAADAGPSRAEMPHSWHGIDRGRPEAVAHWRSKIEKREKLEAKYPELAGDRRPILAHEGIFQGRPLRAGDDISASVASATAAAARASESQTSTSSTTTRRGTGA
;
A
#
# COMPACT_ATOMS: atom_id res chain seq x y z
N MET A 1 -40.39 -1.85 15.69
CA MET A 1 -39.19 -1.31 16.36
C MET A 1 -38.16 -0.97 15.30
N ILE A 2 -37.72 0.28 15.25
CA ILE A 2 -36.77 0.79 14.26
C ILE A 2 -35.53 1.27 15.03
N LEU A 3 -34.36 0.80 14.64
CA LEU A 3 -33.09 1.19 15.26
C LEU A 3 -32.56 2.48 14.64
N TYR A 4 -32.10 3.40 15.48
CA TYR A 4 -31.38 4.59 15.08
C TYR A 4 -30.16 4.82 15.97
N ASP A 5 -29.14 5.43 15.40
CA ASP A 5 -28.07 6.05 16.16
C ASP A 5 -28.51 7.45 16.62
N PHE A 6 -28.25 7.76 17.90
CA PHE A 6 -28.53 9.05 18.52
C PHE A 6 -27.24 9.72 18.97
N ARG A 7 -27.25 11.05 18.99
CA ARG A 7 -26.22 11.88 19.61
C ARG A 7 -26.88 12.93 20.51
N CYS A 8 -26.40 13.05 21.75
CA CYS A 8 -26.85 14.12 22.64
C CYS A 8 -26.02 15.41 22.46
N GLN A 9 -26.44 16.49 23.09
CA GLN A 9 -25.73 17.78 23.04
C GLN A 9 -24.33 17.71 23.66
N GLU A 10 -24.15 16.87 24.69
CA GLU A 10 -22.86 16.59 25.34
C GLU A 10 -21.94 15.67 24.51
N GLY A 11 -22.40 15.18 23.35
CA GLY A 11 -21.57 14.39 22.42
C GLY A 11 -21.61 12.87 22.60
N HIS A 12 -22.31 12.34 23.60
CA HIS A 12 -22.51 10.89 23.74
C HIS A 12 -23.28 10.32 22.55
N ARG A 13 -22.79 9.20 22.00
CA ARG A 13 -23.44 8.43 20.94
C ARG A 13 -23.91 7.08 21.46
N PHE A 14 -25.11 6.68 21.06
CA PHE A 14 -25.70 5.39 21.42
C PHE A 14 -26.76 4.97 20.41
N GLU A 15 -27.08 3.68 20.39
CA GLU A 15 -28.11 3.10 19.55
C GLU A 15 -29.36 2.83 20.39
N ALA A 16 -30.54 3.15 19.86
CA ALA A 16 -31.81 2.84 20.52
C ALA A 16 -32.91 2.47 19.52
N GLY A 17 -33.79 1.57 19.95
CA GLY A 17 -35.00 1.20 19.21
C GLY A 17 -36.16 2.12 19.56
N ILE A 18 -36.82 2.69 18.54
CA ILE A 18 -38.06 3.45 18.70
C ILE A 18 -39.24 2.73 18.01
N GLU A 19 -40.46 2.99 18.48
CA GLU A 19 -41.65 2.30 18.00
C GLU A 19 -42.04 2.70 16.58
N SER A 20 -41.89 3.98 16.24
CA SER A 20 -42.19 4.54 14.91
C SER A 20 -41.23 5.68 14.55
N MET A 21 -41.16 6.07 13.28
CA MET A 21 -40.29 7.17 12.81
C MET A 21 -40.70 8.54 13.37
N LEU A 22 -41.93 8.69 13.87
CA LEU A 22 -42.45 9.95 14.41
C LEU A 22 -42.43 9.98 15.94
N ALA A 23 -42.01 8.91 16.61
CA ALA A 23 -41.89 8.86 18.06
C ALA A 23 -40.80 9.82 18.56
N ASP A 24 -40.97 10.35 19.76
CA ASP A 24 -39.99 11.21 20.41
C ASP A 24 -38.64 10.50 20.58
N ASN A 25 -37.56 11.27 20.53
CA ASN A 25 -36.22 10.72 20.71
C ASN A 25 -35.97 10.42 22.20
N PRO A 26 -35.36 9.26 22.54
CA PRO A 26 -35.04 8.94 23.92
C PRO A 26 -34.00 9.90 24.50
N ALA A 27 -34.11 10.18 25.80
CA ALA A 27 -33.09 10.91 26.53
C ALA A 27 -31.75 10.14 26.52
N CYS A 28 -30.65 10.87 26.61
CA CYS A 28 -29.33 10.25 26.64
C CYS A 28 -29.15 9.37 27.89
N PRO A 29 -28.75 8.09 27.78
CA PRO A 29 -28.56 7.23 28.94
C PRO A 29 -27.37 7.65 29.82
N GLY A 30 -26.43 8.44 29.29
CA GLY A 30 -25.26 8.91 30.05
C GLY A 30 -25.47 10.23 30.80
N CYS A 31 -26.26 11.15 30.25
CA CYS A 31 -26.39 12.51 30.80
C CYS A 31 -27.82 13.05 30.84
N GLY A 32 -28.82 12.29 30.39
CA GLY A 32 -30.23 12.67 30.43
C GLY A 32 -30.67 13.78 29.46
N THR A 33 -29.74 14.39 28.72
CA THR A 33 -30.07 15.48 27.79
C THR A 33 -30.80 14.99 26.53
N ALA A 34 -31.48 15.93 25.87
CA ALA A 34 -32.17 15.67 24.62
C ALA A 34 -31.21 15.20 23.52
N THR A 35 -31.71 14.34 22.64
CA THR A 35 -30.91 13.69 21.60
C THR A 35 -31.47 13.96 20.21
N SER A 36 -30.57 13.93 19.23
CA SER A 36 -30.89 14.02 17.81
C SER A 36 -30.52 12.71 17.12
N ARG A 37 -31.35 12.25 16.19
CA ARG A 37 -31.02 11.13 15.29
C ARG A 37 -29.85 11.52 14.41
N VAL A 38 -28.91 10.62 14.24
CA VAL A 38 -27.76 10.78 13.36
C VAL A 38 -27.70 9.62 12.37
N PRO A 39 -27.20 9.83 11.15
CA PRO A 39 -26.94 8.72 10.24
C PRO A 39 -26.01 7.70 10.88
N SER A 40 -26.33 6.43 10.69
CA SER A 40 -25.48 5.36 11.18
C SER A 40 -24.09 5.43 10.56
N ALA A 41 -23.07 5.22 11.39
CA ALA A 41 -21.71 5.24 10.91
C ALA A 41 -21.49 4.02 10.00
N VAL A 42 -21.12 4.25 8.74
CA VAL A 42 -20.70 3.17 7.86
C VAL A 42 -19.36 2.65 8.37
N ARG A 43 -19.40 1.54 9.11
CA ARG A 43 -18.21 0.79 9.48
C ARG A 43 -17.97 -0.24 8.36
N ILE A 44 -17.12 0.11 7.40
CA ILE A 44 -16.65 -0.86 6.39
C ILE A 44 -15.65 -1.78 7.11
N GLY A 45 -16.15 -2.92 7.58
CA GLY A 45 -15.31 -4.04 8.03
C GLY A 45 -15.00 -4.99 6.87
N GLY A 46 -13.97 -5.81 7.03
CA GLY A 46 -13.70 -6.91 6.09
C GLY A 46 -13.14 -6.49 4.73
N ALA A 47 -12.43 -5.36 4.64
CA ALA A 47 -11.69 -5.00 3.44
C ALA A 47 -10.74 -6.16 3.08
N ALA A 48 -10.87 -6.68 1.86
CA ALA A 48 -10.00 -7.73 1.37
C ALA A 48 -8.61 -7.15 1.11
N ASP A 49 -7.63 -7.61 1.87
CA ASP A 49 -6.22 -7.28 1.67
C ASP A 49 -5.48 -8.52 1.18
N ALA A 50 -4.87 -8.42 0.00
CA ALA A 50 -4.02 -9.48 -0.55
C ALA A 50 -2.67 -9.58 0.20
N GLY A 51 -2.39 -8.65 1.11
CA GLY A 51 -1.14 -8.49 1.83
C GLY A 51 -0.06 -7.84 0.95
N PRO A 52 1.22 -7.93 1.36
CA PRO A 52 2.33 -7.50 0.51
C PRO A 52 2.51 -8.46 -0.67
N SER A 53 2.88 -7.88 -1.81
CA SER A 53 3.32 -8.60 -2.99
C SER A 53 4.71 -9.22 -2.80
N ARG A 54 5.08 -10.14 -3.69
CA ARG A 54 6.42 -10.75 -3.68
C ARG A 54 7.53 -9.76 -4.01
N ALA A 55 7.22 -8.67 -4.72
CA ALA A 55 8.18 -7.61 -5.06
C ALA A 55 8.53 -6.71 -3.86
N GLU A 56 7.64 -6.62 -2.86
CA GLU A 56 7.85 -5.86 -1.62
C GLU A 56 8.61 -6.68 -0.55
N MET A 57 8.95 -7.91 -0.89
CA MET A 57 9.66 -8.82 -0.01
C MET A 57 11.09 -8.32 0.22
N PRO A 58 11.62 -8.38 1.45
CA PRO A 58 12.95 -7.88 1.71
C PRO A 58 14.00 -8.69 0.95
N HIS A 59 14.85 -7.99 0.19
CA HIS A 59 15.96 -8.56 -0.58
C HIS A 59 17.32 -8.41 0.11
N SER A 60 17.35 -7.86 1.34
CA SER A 60 18.59 -7.60 2.07
C SER A 60 18.57 -8.18 3.49
N TRP A 61 19.75 -8.42 4.03
CA TRP A 61 19.94 -8.90 5.40
C TRP A 61 19.29 -7.98 6.44
N HIS A 62 19.41 -6.67 6.25
CA HIS A 62 18.78 -5.68 7.12
C HIS A 62 17.25 -5.66 6.95
N GLY A 63 16.75 -5.90 5.74
CA GLY A 63 15.30 -5.94 5.46
C GLY A 63 14.57 -7.11 6.13
N ILE A 64 15.29 -8.20 6.45
CA ILE A 64 14.74 -9.36 7.19
C ILE A 64 15.11 -9.34 8.68
N ASP A 65 15.31 -8.15 9.24
CA ASP A 65 15.70 -7.92 10.64
C ASP A 65 16.93 -8.76 11.05
N ARG A 66 17.99 -8.70 10.24
CA ARG A 66 19.25 -9.42 10.46
C ARG A 66 19.04 -10.93 10.64
N GLY A 67 18.08 -11.49 9.92
CA GLY A 67 17.80 -12.93 9.92
C GLY A 67 17.17 -13.44 11.20
N ARG A 68 16.53 -12.57 12.00
CA ARG A 68 15.80 -13.02 13.18
C ARG A 68 14.76 -14.09 12.81
N PRO A 69 14.68 -15.21 13.57
CA PRO A 69 13.79 -16.31 13.23
C PRO A 69 12.33 -15.89 13.07
N GLU A 70 11.83 -14.94 13.89
CA GLU A 70 10.44 -14.50 13.81
C GLU A 70 10.17 -13.73 12.51
N ALA A 71 11.10 -12.86 12.09
CA ALA A 71 10.99 -12.11 10.83
C ALA A 71 11.01 -13.06 9.63
N VAL A 72 11.91 -14.06 9.65
CA VAL A 72 11.99 -15.08 8.59
C VAL A 72 10.69 -15.89 8.51
N ALA A 73 10.16 -16.34 9.65
CA ALA A 73 8.91 -17.10 9.70
C ALA A 73 7.71 -16.28 9.22
N HIS A 74 7.64 -15.00 9.62
CA HIS A 74 6.59 -14.07 9.19
C HIS A 74 6.57 -13.88 7.67
N TRP A 75 7.74 -13.62 7.08
CA TRP A 75 7.83 -13.44 5.63
C TRP A 75 7.54 -14.73 4.88
N ARG A 76 8.02 -15.89 5.35
CA ARG A 76 7.66 -17.21 4.78
C ARG A 76 6.14 -17.41 4.74
N SER A 77 5.45 -17.19 5.87
CA SER A 77 3.99 -17.35 5.93
C SER A 77 3.26 -16.42 4.96
N LYS A 78 3.70 -15.16 4.85
CA LYS A 78 3.12 -14.19 3.91
C LYS A 78 3.31 -14.62 2.45
N ILE A 79 4.49 -15.11 2.09
CA ILE A 79 4.80 -15.56 0.72
C ILE A 79 3.96 -16.77 0.36
N GLU A 80 3.86 -17.77 1.24
CA GLU A 80 3.05 -18.97 0.97
C GLU A 80 1.58 -18.63 0.74
N LYS A 81 1.03 -17.70 1.53
CA LYS A 81 -0.34 -17.18 1.34
C LYS A 81 -0.49 -16.48 -0.01
N ARG A 82 0.49 -15.64 -0.36
CA ARG A 82 0.51 -14.94 -1.65
C ARG A 82 0.62 -15.91 -2.83
N GLU A 83 1.49 -16.91 -2.75
CA GLU A 83 1.64 -17.92 -3.80
C GLU A 83 0.33 -18.71 -4.02
N LYS A 84 -0.36 -19.09 -2.95
CA LYS A 84 -1.69 -19.73 -3.04
C LYS A 84 -2.73 -18.80 -3.67
N LEU A 85 -2.68 -17.51 -3.36
CA LEU A 85 -3.58 -16.51 -3.93
C LEU A 85 -3.32 -16.32 -5.43
N GLU A 86 -2.06 -16.12 -5.82
CA GLU A 86 -1.64 -15.96 -7.22
C GLU A 86 -1.92 -17.21 -8.07
N ALA A 87 -1.78 -18.41 -7.49
CA ALA A 87 -2.13 -19.66 -8.18
C ALA A 87 -3.63 -19.75 -8.50
N LYS A 88 -4.47 -19.18 -7.63
CA LYS A 88 -5.93 -19.13 -7.83
C LYS A 88 -6.37 -17.97 -8.73
N TYR A 89 -5.64 -16.86 -8.68
CA TYR A 89 -5.92 -15.61 -9.39
C TYR A 89 -4.66 -15.16 -10.16
N PRO A 90 -4.40 -15.71 -11.36
CA PRO A 90 -3.20 -15.41 -12.14
C PRO A 90 -3.07 -13.94 -12.52
N GLU A 91 -4.18 -13.20 -12.59
CA GLU A 91 -4.20 -11.76 -12.83
C GLU A 91 -3.54 -10.94 -11.72
N LEU A 92 -3.44 -11.49 -10.51
CA LEU A 92 -2.73 -10.88 -9.39
C LEU A 92 -1.24 -11.20 -9.40
N ALA A 93 -0.80 -12.17 -10.22
CA ALA A 93 0.59 -12.53 -10.35
C ALA A 93 1.32 -11.42 -11.11
N GLY A 94 2.38 -10.88 -10.51
CA GLY A 94 3.30 -9.99 -11.22
C GLY A 94 4.11 -10.73 -12.31
N ASP A 95 5.05 -10.04 -12.95
CA ASP A 95 5.91 -10.68 -13.94
C ASP A 95 6.89 -11.67 -13.29
N ARG A 96 6.64 -12.97 -13.51
CA ARG A 96 7.44 -14.08 -12.98
C ARG A 96 8.47 -14.61 -13.97
N ARG A 97 8.62 -13.98 -15.15
CA ARG A 97 9.54 -14.47 -16.17
C ARG A 97 10.99 -14.35 -15.66
N PRO A 98 11.84 -15.37 -15.91
CA PRO A 98 13.25 -15.35 -15.50
C PRO A 98 13.95 -14.08 -15.95
N ILE A 99 14.80 -13.53 -15.07
CA ILE A 99 15.64 -12.38 -15.39
C ILE A 99 16.88 -12.90 -16.13
N LEU A 100 17.12 -12.38 -17.32
CA LEU A 100 18.29 -12.70 -18.15
C LEU A 100 19.45 -11.73 -17.88
N ALA A 101 19.15 -10.44 -17.67
CA ALA A 101 20.15 -9.43 -17.32
C ALA A 101 19.52 -8.35 -16.43
N HIS A 102 20.26 -7.87 -15.42
CA HIS A 102 19.80 -6.83 -14.49
C HIS A 102 20.90 -5.84 -14.11
N GLU A 103 22.07 -5.94 -14.73
CA GLU A 103 23.22 -5.08 -14.47
C GLU A 103 23.52 -4.19 -15.67
N GLY A 104 24.37 -3.18 -15.47
CA GLY A 104 24.76 -2.23 -16.51
C GLY A 104 23.57 -1.44 -17.05
N ILE A 105 23.38 -1.45 -18.37
CA ILE A 105 22.27 -0.74 -19.04
C ILE A 105 20.89 -1.22 -18.55
N PHE A 106 20.78 -2.43 -17.99
CA PHE A 106 19.53 -3.02 -17.49
C PHE A 106 19.27 -2.80 -16.00
N GLN A 107 20.11 -2.01 -15.31
CA GLN A 107 19.97 -1.78 -13.87
C GLN A 107 18.60 -1.20 -13.47
N GLY A 108 18.02 -0.31 -14.30
CA GLY A 108 16.71 0.29 -14.03
C GLY A 108 15.51 -0.56 -14.49
N ARG A 109 15.72 -1.45 -15.46
CA ARG A 109 14.67 -2.36 -15.98
C ARG A 109 15.31 -3.67 -16.42
N PRO A 110 15.23 -4.73 -15.59
CA PRO A 110 15.80 -6.03 -15.91
C PRO A 110 15.23 -6.59 -17.21
N LEU A 111 16.10 -7.14 -18.05
CA LEU A 111 15.72 -7.92 -19.22
C LEU A 111 15.17 -9.27 -18.75
N ARG A 112 13.95 -9.61 -19.17
CA ARG A 112 13.32 -10.88 -18.82
C ARG A 112 13.16 -11.79 -20.03
N ALA A 113 13.01 -13.08 -19.77
CA ALA A 113 12.75 -14.07 -20.80
C ALA A 113 11.46 -13.74 -21.57
N GLY A 114 11.52 -13.81 -22.90
CA GLY A 114 10.39 -13.49 -23.78
C GLY A 114 10.21 -12.00 -24.08
N ASP A 115 11.04 -11.11 -23.52
CA ASP A 115 11.11 -9.73 -24.00
C ASP A 115 11.80 -9.68 -25.39
N ASP A 116 11.40 -8.72 -26.22
CA ASP A 116 12.16 -8.39 -27.42
C ASP A 116 13.51 -7.77 -26.99
N ILE A 117 14.58 -8.51 -27.28
CA ILE A 117 15.95 -8.15 -26.89
C ILE A 117 16.35 -6.81 -27.54
N SER A 118 16.03 -6.62 -28.82
CA SER A 118 16.43 -5.42 -29.57
C SER A 118 15.73 -4.18 -29.03
N ALA A 119 14.42 -4.26 -28.81
CA ALA A 119 13.65 -3.18 -28.20
C ALA A 119 14.11 -2.90 -26.76
N SER A 120 14.44 -3.95 -25.99
CA SER A 120 14.89 -3.81 -24.61
C SER A 120 16.27 -3.16 -24.50
N VAL A 121 17.22 -3.50 -25.38
CA VAL A 121 18.53 -2.85 -25.46
C VAL A 121 18.39 -1.39 -25.85
N ALA A 122 17.56 -1.07 -26.85
CA ALA A 122 17.33 0.32 -27.28
C ALA A 122 16.74 1.18 -26.15
N SER A 123 15.76 0.64 -25.41
CA SER A 123 15.17 1.31 -24.25
C SER A 123 16.17 1.50 -23.10
N ALA A 124 16.93 0.46 -22.78
CA ALA A 124 17.94 0.46 -21.71
C ALA A 124 19.08 1.46 -21.98
N THR A 125 19.59 1.49 -23.22
CA THR A 125 20.63 2.45 -23.64
C THR A 125 20.13 3.89 -23.62
N ALA A 126 18.90 4.15 -24.10
CA ALA A 126 18.30 5.48 -24.01
C ALA A 126 18.10 5.93 -22.56
N ALA A 127 17.70 5.02 -21.65
CA ALA A 127 17.58 5.32 -20.23
C ALA A 127 18.94 5.62 -19.57
N ALA A 128 19.98 4.85 -19.90
CA ALA A 128 21.34 5.08 -19.40
C ALA A 128 21.93 6.42 -19.87
N ALA A 129 21.66 6.81 -21.13
CA ALA A 129 22.07 8.12 -21.66
C ALA A 129 21.40 9.27 -20.88
N ARG A 130 20.07 9.20 -20.68
CA ARG A 130 19.31 10.20 -19.89
C ARG A 130 19.80 10.31 -18.43
N ALA A 131 20.15 9.18 -17.81
CA ALA A 131 20.68 9.16 -16.45
C ALA A 131 22.05 9.86 -16.36
N SER A 132 22.92 9.66 -17.36
CA SER A 132 24.24 10.29 -17.44
C SER A 132 24.16 11.81 -17.66
N GLU A 133 23.23 12.27 -18.51
CA GLU A 133 22.95 13.71 -18.73
C GLU A 133 22.45 14.40 -17.45
N SER A 134 21.59 13.71 -16.68
CA SER A 134 21.06 14.21 -15.41
C SER A 134 22.14 14.32 -14.31
N GLN A 135 23.11 13.40 -14.28
CA GLN A 135 24.24 13.46 -13.34
C GLN A 135 25.22 14.59 -13.68
N THR A 136 25.43 14.85 -14.98
CA THR A 136 26.34 15.92 -15.46
C THR A 136 25.80 17.32 -15.14
N SER A 137 24.48 17.52 -15.27
CA SER A 137 23.79 18.78 -14.94
C SER A 137 23.69 19.04 -13.42
N THR A 138 23.56 17.99 -12.62
CA THR A 138 23.56 18.09 -11.15
C THR A 138 24.96 18.44 -10.61
N SER A 139 26.00 17.84 -11.19
CA SER A 139 27.40 18.08 -10.77
C SER A 139 27.91 19.49 -11.12
N SER A 140 27.43 20.06 -12.23
CA SER A 140 27.77 21.43 -12.65
C SER A 140 27.06 22.52 -11.83
N THR A 141 25.90 22.20 -11.23
CA THR A 141 25.17 23.15 -10.36
C THR A 141 25.79 23.26 -8.95
N THR A 142 26.32 22.16 -8.39
CA THR A 142 26.96 22.15 -7.07
C THR A 142 28.28 22.93 -7.05
N THR A 143 29.01 22.97 -8.17
CA THR A 143 30.30 23.69 -8.26
C THR A 143 30.13 25.23 -8.25
N ARG A 144 28.95 25.76 -8.56
CA ARG A 144 28.72 27.22 -8.68
C ARG A 144 28.27 27.91 -7.38
N ARG A 145 28.06 27.17 -6.28
CA ARG A 145 27.53 27.70 -5.00
C ARG A 145 28.59 27.78 -3.88
N GLY A 146 29.87 27.79 -4.24
CA GLY A 146 31.00 27.83 -3.30
C GLY A 146 32.11 28.76 -3.76
N THR A 147 31.83 30.06 -3.90
CA THR A 147 32.83 31.14 -3.98
C THR A 147 32.18 32.43 -3.52
N GLY A 148 32.37 32.77 -2.24
CA GLY A 148 31.76 33.93 -1.60
C GLY A 148 32.06 33.97 -0.11
N ALA A 149 33.32 34.20 0.23
CA ALA A 149 33.79 34.74 1.50
C ALA A 149 35.14 35.44 1.25
#